data_AF-A0A1E4XP23-F1
#
_entry.id   AF-A0A1E4XP23-F1
#
_cell.length_a   1.000
_cell.length_b   1.000
_cell.length_c   1.000
_cell.angle_alpha   90.00
_cell.angle_beta   90.00
_cell.angle_gamma   90.00
#
_symmetry.space_group_name_H-M   'P 1'
#
loop_
_entity.id
_entity.type
_entity.pdbx_description
1 polymer ?
#
loop_
_entity_poly.entity_id
_entity_poly.type
_entity_poly.pdbx_seq_one_letter_code
_entity_poly.pdbx_strand_id
1 'polypeptide(L)'
;MTMMTETLVSGTTPVSDNVNLKQHLNTPSEEGQTLRGSVEKALHNYFAHLEGASVTDVYNLVLSEVEAPLLESVMNYVKGNQTKASELLGLNRGTLRKKLKQYDLL
;
A
#
# COMPACT_ATOMS: atom_id res chain seq x y z
N MET A 1 57.19 -26.27 -20.43
CA MET A 1 56.56 -25.64 -19.26
C MET A 1 55.36 -24.87 -19.78
N THR A 2 54.21 -25.54 -19.87
CA THR A 2 52.95 -24.93 -20.29
C THR A 2 52.15 -24.68 -19.03
N MET A 3 51.64 -23.47 -18.84
CA MET A 3 50.32 -23.24 -18.26
C MET A 3 49.72 -21.95 -18.85
N MET A 4 48.48 -22.10 -19.27
CA MET A 4 47.54 -21.08 -19.73
C MET A 4 47.15 -20.16 -18.55
N THR A 5 46.75 -18.91 -18.82
CA THR A 5 45.39 -18.38 -18.53
C THR A 5 45.31 -16.85 -18.62
N GLU A 6 44.35 -16.42 -19.44
CA GLU A 6 43.31 -15.40 -19.21
C GLU A 6 43.65 -13.91 -19.06
N THR A 7 43.19 -13.21 -20.09
CA THR A 7 42.92 -11.79 -20.24
C THR A 7 41.68 -11.37 -19.43
N LEU A 8 41.72 -10.23 -18.73
CA LEU A 8 40.49 -9.52 -18.35
C LEU A 8 40.62 -8.03 -18.67
N VAL A 9 39.75 -7.59 -19.58
CA VAL A 9 39.67 -6.24 -20.12
C VAL A 9 38.76 -5.37 -19.22
N SER A 10 39.12 -4.09 -19.11
CA SER A 10 38.33 -3.05 -18.46
C SER A 10 37.02 -2.79 -19.23
N GLY A 11 35.90 -2.72 -18.52
CA GLY A 11 34.59 -2.37 -19.06
C GLY A 11 33.86 -1.42 -18.11
N THR A 12 33.87 -0.13 -18.42
CA THR A 12 32.89 0.84 -17.94
C THR A 12 31.54 0.54 -18.59
N THR A 13 30.51 0.22 -17.81
CA THR A 13 29.12 0.15 -18.28
C THR A 13 28.24 1.19 -17.59
N PRO A 14 27.37 1.90 -18.32
CA PRO A 14 26.44 2.88 -17.77
C PRO A 14 25.30 2.16 -17.04
N VAL A 15 25.00 2.56 -15.80
CA VAL A 15 23.85 2.02 -15.05
C VAL A 15 22.58 2.69 -15.54
N SER A 16 21.98 2.12 -16.58
CA SER A 16 20.57 2.28 -16.92
C SER A 16 19.93 0.92 -16.77
N ASP A 17 18.97 0.77 -15.86
CA ASP A 17 17.92 -0.27 -15.89
C ASP A 17 16.90 0.02 -14.78
N ASN A 18 16.15 1.11 -14.94
CA ASN A 18 14.98 1.41 -14.09
C ASN A 18 13.68 0.94 -14.77
N VAL A 19 13.67 -0.31 -15.25
CA VAL A 19 12.53 -0.90 -16.00
C VAL A 19 11.89 -2.08 -15.26
N ASN A 20 12.52 -2.60 -14.19
CA ASN A 20 12.11 -3.85 -13.54
C ASN A 20 11.34 -3.64 -12.21
N LEU A 21 10.25 -2.87 -12.25
CA LEU A 21 9.27 -2.79 -11.14
C LEU A 21 7.84 -3.14 -11.60
N LYS A 22 7.63 -3.42 -12.90
CA LYS A 22 6.29 -3.60 -13.48
C LYS A 22 5.87 -5.05 -13.76
N GLN A 23 6.70 -6.06 -13.45
CA GLN A 23 6.48 -7.42 -13.96
C GLN A 23 5.90 -8.47 -12.99
N HIS A 24 5.35 -8.09 -11.83
CA HIS A 24 4.75 -9.06 -10.90
C HIS A 24 3.32 -8.73 -10.47
N LEU A 25 2.36 -8.64 -11.42
CA LEU A 25 0.91 -8.69 -11.11
C LEU A 25 0.10 -9.38 -12.23
N ASN A 26 0.59 -10.48 -12.82
CA ASN A 26 -0.19 -11.26 -13.77
C ASN A 26 -1.13 -12.23 -13.04
N THR A 27 -2.24 -11.67 -12.56
CA THR A 27 -3.50 -12.37 -12.25
C THR A 27 -4.51 -11.87 -13.27
N PRO A 28 -5.47 -12.66 -13.79
CA PRO A 28 -6.54 -12.13 -14.62
C PRO A 28 -7.48 -11.29 -13.73
N SER A 29 -7.11 -10.03 -13.52
CA SER A 29 -7.83 -9.03 -12.75
C SER A 29 -8.14 -7.87 -13.68
N GLU A 30 -9.38 -7.41 -13.71
CA GLU A 30 -9.84 -6.17 -14.38
C GLU A 30 -8.72 -5.13 -14.36
N GLU A 31 -8.10 -4.91 -15.53
CA GLU A 31 -6.80 -4.24 -15.64
C GLU A 31 -6.83 -2.86 -14.98
N GLY A 32 -5.93 -2.64 -14.01
CA GLY A 32 -5.51 -1.29 -13.63
C GLY A 32 -6.42 -0.48 -12.70
N GLN A 33 -7.37 -1.09 -11.99
CA GLN A 33 -8.16 -0.35 -11.02
C GLN A 33 -7.28 0.15 -9.85
N THR A 34 -7.01 1.45 -9.82
CA THR A 34 -6.27 2.09 -8.73
C THR A 34 -7.14 2.25 -7.49
N LEU A 35 -6.53 2.31 -6.29
CA LEU A 35 -7.26 2.62 -5.05
C LEU A 35 -8.07 3.92 -5.18
N ARG A 36 -7.50 4.94 -5.81
CA ARG A 36 -8.20 6.20 -6.11
C ARG A 36 -9.46 5.96 -6.94
N GLY A 37 -9.35 5.22 -8.04
CA GLY A 37 -10.49 4.90 -8.90
C GLY A 37 -11.55 4.07 -8.19
N SER A 38 -11.15 3.16 -7.29
CA SER A 38 -12.08 2.40 -6.45
C SER A 38 -12.87 3.30 -5.48
N VAL A 39 -12.19 4.24 -4.83
CA VAL A 39 -12.84 5.20 -3.92
C VAL A 39 -13.78 6.12 -4.68
N GLU A 40 -13.37 6.65 -5.83
CA GLU A 40 -14.22 7.49 -6.68
C GLU A 40 -15.51 6.75 -7.12
N LYS A 41 -15.36 5.50 -7.60
CA LYS A 41 -16.50 4.67 -7.99
C LYS A 41 -17.42 4.36 -6.81
N ALA A 42 -16.88 4.04 -5.64
CA ALA A 42 -17.65 3.76 -4.44
C ALA A 42 -18.46 4.99 -3.97
N LEU A 43 -17.83 6.18 -3.97
CA LEU A 43 -18.50 7.42 -3.60
C LEU A 43 -19.55 7.85 -4.61
N HIS A 44 -19.27 7.73 -5.91
CA HIS A 44 -20.28 7.98 -6.94
C HIS A 44 -21.50 7.08 -6.71
N ASN A 45 -21.29 5.79 -6.48
CA ASN A 45 -22.38 4.87 -6.22
C ASN A 45 -23.13 5.27 -4.94
N TYR A 46 -22.44 5.60 -3.87
CA TYR A 46 -23.05 6.05 -2.62
C TYR A 46 -23.98 7.25 -2.84
N PHE A 47 -23.50 8.31 -3.49
CA PHE A 47 -24.32 9.51 -3.74
C PHE A 47 -25.46 9.29 -4.74
N ALA A 48 -25.31 8.38 -5.71
CA ALA A 48 -26.39 8.04 -6.62
C ALA A 48 -27.60 7.39 -5.91
N HIS A 49 -27.37 6.71 -4.78
CA HIS A 49 -28.39 6.02 -3.99
C HIS A 49 -28.89 6.85 -2.78
N LEU A 50 -28.43 8.10 -2.63
CA LEU A 50 -28.84 8.92 -1.48
C LEU A 50 -30.31 9.35 -1.53
N GLU A 51 -31.00 9.22 -2.68
CA GLU A 51 -32.43 9.54 -2.88
C GLU A 51 -32.87 10.91 -2.29
N GLY A 52 -31.95 11.88 -2.22
CA GLY A 52 -32.20 13.21 -1.66
C GLY A 52 -32.14 13.31 -0.13
N ALA A 53 -31.72 12.26 0.58
CA ALA A 53 -31.44 12.31 2.00
C ALA A 53 -30.28 13.26 2.33
N SER A 54 -30.37 14.00 3.42
CA SER A 54 -29.24 14.76 3.95
C SER A 54 -28.28 13.82 4.66
N VAL A 55 -27.02 13.78 4.23
CA VAL A 55 -25.97 12.98 4.88
C VAL A 55 -24.90 13.88 5.47
N THR A 56 -24.48 13.56 6.69
CA THR A 56 -23.36 14.18 7.41
C THR A 56 -22.27 13.16 7.66
N ASP A 57 -21.07 13.62 8.07
CA ASP A 57 -19.97 12.76 8.51
C ASP A 57 -19.38 11.78 7.48
N VAL A 58 -19.60 12.02 6.19
CA VAL A 58 -19.03 11.20 5.10
C VAL A 58 -17.50 11.11 5.19
N TYR A 59 -16.83 12.16 5.65
CA TYR A 59 -15.38 12.10 5.89
C TYR A 59 -14.99 10.99 6.87
N ASN A 60 -15.68 10.91 8.01
CA ASN A 60 -15.39 9.89 9.02
C ASN A 60 -15.80 8.50 8.52
N LEU A 61 -16.92 8.38 7.81
CA LEU A 61 -17.37 7.15 7.16
C LEU A 61 -16.29 6.59 6.22
N VAL A 62 -15.78 7.42 5.31
CA VAL A 62 -14.75 7.01 4.36
C VAL A 62 -13.44 6.71 5.09
N LEU A 63 -13.07 7.55 6.05
CA LEU A 63 -11.84 7.37 6.81
C LEU A 63 -11.85 6.05 7.59
N SER A 64 -12.97 5.67 8.22
CA SER A 64 -13.07 4.38 8.92
C SER A 64 -12.95 3.19 7.98
N GLU A 65 -13.53 3.29 6.78
CA GLU A 65 -13.49 2.21 5.78
C GLU A 65 -12.09 2.02 5.18
N VAL A 66 -11.27 3.08 5.16
CA VAL A 66 -9.91 3.03 4.63
C VAL A 66 -8.88 2.72 5.71
N GLU A 67 -9.01 3.34 6.89
CA GLU A 67 -8.01 3.18 7.96
C GLU A 67 -8.02 1.79 8.58
N ALA A 68 -9.18 1.18 8.81
CA ALA A 68 -9.27 -0.16 9.39
C ALA A 68 -8.48 -1.22 8.58
N PRO A 69 -8.74 -1.42 7.27
CA PRO A 69 -7.99 -2.40 6.48
C PRO A 69 -6.52 -2.02 6.29
N LEU A 70 -6.18 -0.73 6.25
CA LEU A 70 -4.78 -0.28 6.22
C LEU A 70 -4.03 -0.74 7.48
N LEU A 71 -4.60 -0.48 8.65
CA LEU A 71 -3.98 -0.81 9.93
C LEU A 71 -3.88 -2.32 10.12
N GLU A 72 -4.94 -3.06 9.82
CA GLU A 72 -4.94 -4.52 9.88
C GLU A 72 -3.87 -5.14 8.96
N SER A 73 -3.83 -4.71 7.69
CA SER A 73 -2.87 -5.22 6.71
C SER A 73 -1.42 -4.96 7.14
N VAL A 74 -1.13 -3.77 7.65
CA VAL A 74 0.21 -3.44 8.15
C VAL A 74 0.55 -4.25 9.40
N MET A 75 -0.38 -4.37 10.35
CA MET A 75 -0.17 -5.15 11.58
C MET A 75 0.11 -6.61 11.28
N ASN A 76 -0.60 -7.19 10.31
CA ASN A 76 -0.35 -8.54 9.81
C ASN A 76 1.03 -8.65 9.16
N TYR A 77 1.39 -7.70 8.30
CA TYR A 77 2.69 -7.66 7.64
C TYR A 77 3.87 -7.60 8.64
N VAL A 78 3.74 -6.80 9.71
CA VAL A 78 4.77 -6.69 10.76
C VAL A 78 4.62 -7.73 11.89
N LYS A 79 3.70 -8.68 11.75
CA LYS A 79 3.41 -9.74 12.74
C LYS A 79 3.15 -9.19 14.14
N GLY A 80 2.33 -8.15 14.24
CA GLY A 80 1.94 -7.51 15.50
C GLY A 80 2.98 -6.56 16.10
N ASN A 81 4.13 -6.33 15.46
CA ASN A 81 5.15 -5.41 15.97
C ASN A 81 4.74 -3.94 15.77
N GLN A 82 4.10 -3.35 16.78
CA GLN A 82 3.60 -1.97 16.73
C GLN A 82 4.67 -0.92 16.49
N THR A 83 5.92 -1.12 16.94
CA THR A 83 7.01 -0.16 16.67
C THR A 83 7.31 -0.12 15.17
N LYS A 84 7.49 -1.29 14.54
CA LYS A 84 7.71 -1.39 13.09
C LYS A 84 6.51 -0.90 12.29
N ALA A 85 5.28 -1.19 12.71
CA ALA A 85 4.09 -0.64 12.07
C ALA A 85 4.06 0.89 12.13
N SER A 86 4.43 1.49 13.27
CA SER A 86 4.44 2.95 13.42
C SER A 86 5.48 3.62 12.54
N GLU A 87 6.66 3.01 12.38
CA GLU A 87 7.70 3.46 11.46
C GLU A 87 7.24 3.33 9.99
N LEU A 88 6.66 2.19 9.61
CA LEU A 88 6.19 1.92 8.24
C LEU A 88 5.04 2.86 7.83
N LEU A 89 4.11 3.11 8.74
CA LEU A 89 2.98 4.03 8.53
C LEU A 89 3.37 5.50 8.68
N GLY A 90 4.57 5.81 9.18
CA GLY A 90 4.99 7.19 9.45
C GLY A 90 4.19 7.86 10.57
N LEU A 91 3.69 7.08 11.54
CA LEU A 91 2.88 7.57 12.65
C LEU A 91 3.67 7.56 13.96
N ASN A 92 3.36 8.49 14.86
CA ASN A 92 3.79 8.32 16.24
C ASN A 92 3.15 7.06 16.85
N ARG A 93 3.92 6.27 17.61
CA ARG A 93 3.45 5.04 18.26
C ARG A 93 2.20 5.24 19.13
N GLY A 94 2.08 6.37 19.82
CA GLY A 94 0.89 6.71 20.62
C GLY A 94 -0.35 6.88 19.74
N THR A 95 -0.20 7.51 18.58
CA THR A 95 -1.27 7.66 17.58
C THR A 95 -1.67 6.31 16.99
N LEU A 96 -0.70 5.48 16.60
CA LEU A 96 -0.98 4.13 16.10
C LEU A 96 -1.80 3.34 17.12
N ARG A 97 -1.37 3.32 18.39
CA ARG A 97 -2.08 2.58 19.45
C ARG A 97 -3.50 3.08 19.65
N LYS A 98 -3.74 4.39 19.60
CA LYS A 98 -5.09 4.96 19.70
C LYS A 98 -5.96 4.49 18.52
N LYS A 99 -5.43 4.51 17.30
CA LYS A 99 -6.14 4.04 16.11
C LYS A 99 -6.43 2.54 16.15
N LEU A 100 -5.47 1.71 16.56
CA LEU A 100 -5.70 0.26 16.72
C LEU A 100 -6.83 -0.04 17.72
N LYS A 101 -6.91 0.72 18.82
CA LYS A 101 -8.03 0.60 19.77
C LYS A 101 -9.36 1.06 19.18
N GLN A 102 -9.37 2.10 18.35
CA GLN A 102 -10.59 2.63 17.73
C GLN A 102 -11.25 1.61 16.80
N TYR A 103 -10.47 0.73 16.17
CA TYR A 103 -10.94 -0.29 15.24
C TYR A 103 -10.89 -1.71 15.82
N ASP A 104 -10.81 -1.85 17.16
CA ASP A 104 -10.83 -3.14 17.87
C ASP A 104 -9.73 -4.14 17.43
N LEU A 105 -8.54 -3.63 17.07
CA LEU A 105 -7.36 -4.39 16.64
C LEU A 105 -6.35 -4.64 17.78
N LEU A 106 -6.72 -4.43 19.05
CA LEU A 106 -5.80 -4.44 20.19
C LEU A 106 -6.36 -5.06 21.47
#